data_AF-A0A3N2RG10-F1
#
_entry.id   AF-A0A3N2RG10-F1
#
_cell.length_a   1.000
_cell.length_b   1.000
_cell.length_c   1.000
_cell.angle_alpha   90.00
_cell.angle_beta   90.00
_cell.angle_gamma   90.00
#
_symmetry.space_group_name_H-M   'P 1'
#
loop_
_entity.id
_entity.type
_entity.pdbx_description
1 polymer ?
#
loop_
_entity_poly.entity_id
_entity_poly.type
_entity_poly.pdbx_seq_one_letter_code
_entity_poly.pdbx_strand_id
1 'polypeptide(L)'
;DIAEVLWRDFLNHNPQNPSWADRDRFVLSNGHGSMLIYSLLHLTGYDLPMEELKNFRQLHSKTPGHPEVGYTAGVETTTGPLGQGIANAVGMAIAEKTLAA
;
A
#
# COMPACT_ATOMS: atom_id res chain seq x y z
N ASP A 1 13.63 -6.06 -6.88
CA ASP A 1 13.27 -7.04 -7.92
C ASP A 1 11.77 -7.24 -8.01
N ILE A 2 11.15 -8.22 -7.34
CA ILE A 2 9.71 -8.53 -7.55
C ILE A 2 8.79 -7.31 -7.36
N ALA A 3 9.00 -6.53 -6.31
CA ALA A 3 8.16 -5.38 -6.04
C ALA A 3 8.40 -4.21 -7.01
N GLU A 4 9.60 -4.08 -7.56
CA GLU A 4 9.93 -3.04 -8.53
C GLU A 4 9.28 -3.35 -9.88
N VAL A 5 9.43 -4.60 -10.35
CA VAL A 5 8.77 -5.10 -11.56
C VAL A 5 7.25 -4.99 -11.42
N LEU A 6 6.67 -5.44 -10.30
CA LEU A 6 5.22 -5.34 -10.08
C LEU A 6 4.75 -3.89 -10.15
N TRP A 7 5.37 -2.94 -9.43
CA TRP A 7 4.88 -1.56 -9.39
C TRP A 7 5.11 -0.77 -10.67
N ARG A 8 6.21 -1.01 -11.36
CA ARG A 8 6.58 -0.18 -12.52
C ARG A 8 6.07 -0.73 -13.84
N ASP A 9 5.94 -2.05 -13.94
CA ASP A 9 5.61 -2.68 -15.22
C ASP A 9 4.16 -3.21 -15.29
N PHE A 10 3.55 -3.57 -14.15
CA PHE A 10 2.26 -4.27 -14.15
C PHE A 10 1.15 -3.59 -13.37
N LEU A 11 1.46 -2.93 -12.24
CA LEU A 11 0.45 -2.33 -11.38
C LEU A 11 -0.16 -1.10 -12.06
N ASN A 12 -1.46 -1.11 -12.32
CA ASN A 12 -2.18 0.04 -12.84
C ASN A 12 -2.62 0.94 -11.69
N HIS A 13 -1.87 2.01 -11.42
CA HIS A 13 -2.12 2.89 -10.30
C HIS A 13 -1.81 4.35 -10.63
N ASN A 14 -2.39 5.28 -9.86
CA ASN A 14 -2.19 6.71 -10.03
C ASN A 14 -1.75 7.33 -8.69
N PRO A 15 -0.46 7.64 -8.51
CA PRO A 15 0.07 8.27 -7.30
C PRO A 15 -0.56 9.64 -6.98
N GLN A 16 -1.01 10.38 -8.00
CA GLN A 16 -1.70 11.66 -7.85
C GLN A 16 -3.20 11.49 -7.55
N ASN A 17 -3.76 10.29 -7.72
CA ASN A 17 -5.11 9.94 -7.30
C ASN A 17 -5.16 8.55 -6.63
N PRO A 18 -4.63 8.40 -5.40
CA PRO A 18 -4.63 7.13 -4.67
C PRO A 18 -6.02 6.55 -4.41
N SER A 19 -7.08 7.35 -4.52
CA SER A 19 -8.46 6.93 -4.31
C SER A 19 -9.20 6.56 -5.60
N TRP A 20 -8.54 6.57 -6.77
CA TRP A 20 -9.12 6.15 -8.04
C TRP A 20 -9.75 4.75 -7.91
N ALA A 21 -11.06 4.66 -8.19
CA ALA A 21 -11.85 3.46 -7.92
C ALA A 21 -11.35 2.21 -8.66
N ASP A 22 -10.87 2.37 -9.89
CA ASP A 22 -10.51 1.27 -10.80
C ASP A 22 -8.99 0.98 -10.87
N ARG A 23 -8.22 1.48 -9.89
CA ARG A 23 -6.79 1.13 -9.77
C ARG A 23 -6.60 -0.34 -9.37
N ASP A 24 -5.46 -0.92 -9.68
CA ASP A 24 -5.06 -2.18 -9.05
C ASP A 24 -4.84 -2.00 -7.54
N ARG A 25 -5.21 -3.01 -6.75
CA ARG A 25 -5.06 -3.00 -5.30
C ARG A 25 -3.82 -3.78 -4.89
N PHE A 26 -2.92 -3.14 -4.15
CA PHE A 26 -1.75 -3.79 -3.58
C PHE A 26 -1.89 -3.98 -2.06
N VAL A 27 -1.65 -5.21 -1.56
CA VAL A 27 -1.69 -5.52 -0.13
C VAL A 27 -0.38 -6.18 0.32
N LEU A 28 0.37 -5.52 1.21
CA LEU A 28 1.54 -6.09 1.86
C LEU A 28 1.12 -6.99 3.05
N SER A 29 0.76 -8.25 2.80
CA SER A 29 0.22 -9.11 3.87
C SER A 29 1.23 -9.39 5.00
N ASN A 30 2.52 -9.40 4.72
CA ASN A 30 3.59 -9.50 5.70
C ASN A 30 4.00 -8.10 6.20
N GLY A 31 3.07 -7.40 6.85
CA GLY A 31 3.19 -5.97 7.19
C GLY A 31 4.44 -5.55 7.96
N HIS A 32 5.20 -6.49 8.56
CA HIS A 32 6.49 -6.19 9.18
C HIS A 32 7.53 -5.69 8.15
N GLY A 33 7.38 -6.02 6.86
CA GLY A 33 8.19 -5.50 5.76
C GLY A 33 7.82 -4.09 5.31
N SER A 34 7.24 -3.26 6.19
CA SER A 34 6.62 -1.96 5.88
C SER A 34 7.52 -0.97 5.13
N MET A 35 8.83 -0.98 5.39
CA MET A 35 9.76 -0.12 4.64
C MET A 35 9.78 -0.39 3.13
N LEU A 36 9.44 -1.61 2.69
CA LEU A 36 9.28 -1.91 1.27
C LEU A 36 8.16 -1.07 0.64
N ILE A 37 6.94 -1.14 1.21
CA ILE A 37 5.80 -0.41 0.66
C ILE A 37 6.01 1.11 0.78
N TYR A 38 6.58 1.60 1.89
CA TYR A 38 6.86 3.03 2.02
C TYR A 38 7.89 3.53 1.00
N SER A 39 8.93 2.74 0.74
CA SER A 39 9.92 3.09 -0.29
C SER A 39 9.28 3.12 -1.68
N LEU A 40 8.42 2.15 -2.01
CA LEU A 40 7.70 2.12 -3.28
C LEU A 40 6.76 3.31 -3.43
N LEU A 41 5.98 3.64 -2.39
CA LEU A 41 5.07 4.79 -2.39
C LEU A 41 5.82 6.10 -2.60
N HIS A 42 6.94 6.29 -1.88
CA HIS A 42 7.79 7.46 -2.07
C HIS A 42 8.36 7.55 -3.49
N LEU A 43 8.99 6.47 -3.98
CA LEU A 43 9.67 6.44 -5.27
C LEU A 43 8.70 6.55 -6.46
N THR A 44 7.45 6.10 -6.29
CA THR A 44 6.42 6.21 -7.32
C THR A 44 5.62 7.53 -7.23
N GLY A 45 5.89 8.39 -6.25
CA GLY A 45 5.36 9.75 -6.21
C GLY A 45 4.01 9.90 -5.49
N TYR A 46 3.67 9.00 -4.56
CA TYR A 46 2.57 9.24 -3.62
C TYR A 46 2.91 10.40 -2.67
N ASP A 47 1.91 10.90 -1.94
CA ASP A 47 2.10 11.88 -0.85
C ASP A 47 2.81 11.26 0.37
N LEU A 48 4.06 10.88 0.17
CA LEU A 48 4.96 10.32 1.17
C LEU A 48 6.38 10.84 0.92
N PRO A 49 6.71 12.06 1.40
CA PRO A 49 8.01 12.67 1.17
C PRO A 49 9.14 11.92 1.90
N MET A 50 10.38 12.14 1.47
CA MET A 50 11.57 11.50 2.04
C MET A 50 11.70 11.71 3.57
N GLU A 51 11.23 12.84 4.10
CA GLU A 51 11.24 13.10 5.55
C GLU A 51 10.37 12.12 6.33
N GLU A 52 9.27 11.62 5.77
CA GLU A 52 8.47 10.58 6.41
C GLU A 52 9.26 9.28 6.51
N LEU A 53 9.99 8.88 5.46
CA LEU A 53 10.85 7.69 5.50
C LEU A 53 11.93 7.80 6.59
N LYS A 54 12.49 9.00 6.80
CA LYS A 54 13.46 9.25 7.89
C LYS A 54 12.79 9.19 9.27
N ASN A 55 11.50 9.51 9.36
CA ASN A 55 10.69 9.42 10.57
C ASN A 55 10.05 8.03 10.77
N PHE A 56 10.58 6.98 10.15
CA PHE A 56 10.08 5.62 10.33
C PHE A 56 9.95 5.24 11.81
N ARG A 57 8.76 4.73 12.18
CA ARG A 57 8.39 4.33 13.54
C ARG A 57 8.45 5.43 14.59
N GLN A 58 8.53 6.69 14.17
CA GLN A 58 8.43 7.81 15.10
C GLN A 58 6.97 8.20 15.32
N LEU A 59 6.70 8.79 16.49
CA LEU A 59 5.38 9.22 16.88
C LEU A 59 4.79 10.20 15.84
N HIS A 60 3.54 9.99 15.44
CA HIS A 60 2.81 10.78 14.45
C HIS A 60 3.36 10.76 13.02
N SER A 61 4.36 9.93 12.71
CA SER A 61 4.82 9.74 11.32
C SER A 61 3.76 9.07 10.46
N LYS A 62 3.81 9.35 9.15
CA LYS A 62 3.05 8.61 8.11
C LYS A 62 3.70 7.27 7.78
N THR A 63 4.71 6.83 8.53
CA THR A 63 5.43 5.56 8.33
C THR A 63 5.51 4.76 9.62
N PRO A 64 4.36 4.31 10.16
CA PRO A 64 4.31 3.47 11.35
C PRO A 64 5.00 2.11 11.12
N GLY A 65 5.21 1.36 12.21
CA GLY A 65 5.96 0.10 12.16
C GLY A 65 5.37 -0.99 11.26
N HIS A 66 4.05 -0.94 11.05
CA HIS A 66 3.29 -1.73 10.08
C HIS A 66 2.40 -0.78 9.26
N PRO A 67 1.98 -1.14 8.03
CA PRO A 67 1.10 -0.28 7.23
C PRO A 67 -0.23 -0.06 7.93
N GLU A 68 -0.68 1.20 8.00
CA GLU A 68 -1.95 1.60 8.61
C GLU A 68 -2.81 2.36 7.59
N VAL A 69 -4.03 1.88 7.37
CA VAL A 69 -4.99 2.53 6.45
C VAL A 69 -5.39 3.91 6.99
N GLY A 70 -5.44 4.91 6.10
CA GLY A 70 -5.79 6.29 6.46
C GLY A 70 -4.64 7.14 7.02
N TYR A 71 -3.52 6.55 7.42
CA TYR A 71 -2.32 7.28 7.84
C TYR A 71 -1.33 7.51 6.69
N THR A 72 -1.15 6.52 5.83
CA THR A 72 -0.23 6.57 4.70
C THR A 72 -0.99 6.51 3.38
N ALA A 73 -0.78 7.50 2.50
CA ALA A 73 -1.39 7.51 1.17
C ALA A 73 -0.92 6.28 0.36
N GLY A 74 -1.87 5.54 -0.22
CA GLY A 74 -1.60 4.33 -1.00
C GLY A 74 -1.51 3.03 -0.19
N VAL A 75 -1.71 3.06 1.14
CA VAL A 75 -1.92 1.85 1.94
C VAL A 75 -3.40 1.46 1.90
N GLU A 76 -3.69 0.31 1.28
CA GLU A 76 -5.05 -0.19 1.07
C GLU A 76 -5.74 -0.70 2.33
N THR A 77 -4.98 -1.31 3.24
CA THR A 77 -5.52 -1.92 4.46
C THR A 77 -4.44 -2.02 5.53
N THR A 78 -4.84 -1.93 6.81
CA THR A 78 -3.91 -2.15 7.92
C THR A 78 -3.49 -3.62 7.96
N THR A 79 -2.19 -3.86 8.02
CA THR A 79 -1.61 -5.21 8.16
C THR A 79 -0.64 -5.24 9.34
N GLY A 80 -0.14 -6.43 9.69
CA GLY A 80 0.69 -6.66 10.88
C GLY A 80 0.30 -7.97 11.56
N PRO A 81 -0.99 -8.14 11.94
CA PRO A 81 -1.53 -9.45 12.27
C PRO A 81 -1.45 -10.38 11.05
N LEU A 82 -0.57 -11.37 11.12
CA LEU A 82 -0.29 -12.27 9.98
C LEU A 82 -1.55 -13.02 9.53
N GLY A 83 -1.66 -13.24 8.23
CA GLY A 83 -2.81 -13.89 7.59
C GLY A 83 -3.98 -12.96 7.25
N GLN A 84 -4.13 -11.82 7.92
CA GLN A 84 -5.26 -10.91 7.67
C GLN A 84 -5.14 -10.18 6.33
N GLY A 85 -3.94 -9.77 5.93
CA GLY A 85 -3.74 -9.05 4.66
C GLY A 85 -4.18 -9.86 3.44
N ILE A 86 -3.81 -11.15 3.36
CA ILE A 86 -4.25 -12.02 2.27
C ILE A 86 -5.77 -12.26 2.30
N ALA A 87 -6.38 -12.37 3.48
CA ALA A 87 -7.84 -12.47 3.61
C ALA A 87 -8.54 -11.20 3.10
N ASN A 88 -8.00 -10.02 3.42
CA ASN A 88 -8.50 -8.74 2.91
C ASN A 88 -8.37 -8.65 1.37
N ALA A 89 -7.24 -9.10 0.80
CA ALA A 89 -7.04 -9.12 -0.65
C ALA A 89 -8.05 -10.04 -1.37
N VAL A 90 -8.40 -11.19 -0.78
CA VAL A 90 -9.48 -12.05 -1.29
C VAL A 90 -10.81 -11.30 -1.31
N GLY A 91 -11.14 -10.58 -0.24
CA GLY A 91 -12.34 -9.73 -0.18
C GLY A 91 -12.35 -8.64 -1.26
N MET A 92 -11.21 -7.97 -1.48
CA MET A 92 -11.07 -6.95 -2.53
C MET A 92 -11.29 -7.54 -3.94
N ALA A 93 -10.74 -8.73 -4.23
CA ALA A 93 -10.94 -9.41 -5.51
C ALA A 93 -12.40 -9.85 -5.72
N ILE A 94 -13.08 -10.31 -4.66
CA ILE A 94 -14.52 -10.63 -4.73
C ILE A 94 -15.34 -9.36 -5.03
N ALA A 95 -14.99 -8.23 -4.40
CA ALA A 95 -15.69 -6.97 -4.60
C ALA A 95 -15.52 -6.46 -6.05
N GLU A 96 -14.32 -6.50 -6.60
CA GLU A 96 -14.06 -6.13 -8.01
C GLU A 96 -14.92 -6.98 -8.95
N LYS A 97 -14.87 -8.30 -8.82
CA LYS A 97 -15.68 -9.21 -9.66
C LYS A 97 -17.18 -8.97 -9.55
N THR A 98 -17.65 -8.59 -8.37
CA THR A 98 -19.08 -8.31 -8.13
C THR A 98 -19.53 -6.99 -8.75
N LEU A 99 -18.62 -6.01 -8.85
CA LEU A 99 -18.90 -4.66 -9.36
C LEU A 99 -18.61 -4.48 -10.86
N ALA A 100 -17.89 -5.41 -11.49
CA ALA A 100 -17.49 -5.39 -12.91
C ALA A 100 -18.66 -5.57 -13.92
N ALA A 101 -19.83 -4.99 -13.63
CA ALA A 101 -21.05 -5.08 -14.45
C ALA A 101 -20.89 -4.52 -15.88
#